data_AF-A0A8J2JZ43-F1
#
_entry.id   AF-A0A8J2JZ43-F1
#
_cell.length_a   1.000
_cell.length_b   1.000
_cell.length_c   1.000
_cell.angle_alpha   90.00
_cell.angle_beta   90.00
_cell.angle_gamma   90.00
#
_symmetry.space_group_name_H-M   'P 1'
#
loop_
_entity.id
_entity.type
_entity.pdbx_description
1 polymer ?
#
loop_
_entity_poly.entity_id
_entity_poly.type
_entity_poly.pdbx_seq_one_letter_code
_entity_poly.pdbx_strand_id
1 'polypeptide(L)'
;MTVFSISLLCGIVSCAPNYSKPFNDAKGQLLFSSYSNKPTNYSDPPVVSTLNGFVEGYFMRTVLNRRIYAFEGIPYAEPPTGRLQYQAPVPKGKWRGTLQAKAPSPVCLQAHALRLVGSIRGSLDCLYLNVYTPK
;
A
#
# COMPACT_ATOMS: atom_id res chain seq x y z
N MET A 1 -66.26 9.18 3.30
CA MET A 1 -64.88 9.69 3.24
C MET A 1 -64.52 10.20 4.62
N THR A 2 -63.92 9.34 5.44
CA THR A 2 -63.44 9.64 6.80
C THR A 2 -62.30 8.67 7.14
N VAL A 3 -61.36 9.22 7.92
CA VAL A 3 -60.05 8.76 8.42
C VAL A 3 -59.96 7.37 9.09
N PHE A 4 -58.80 6.70 8.93
CA PHE A 4 -57.85 6.18 9.96
C PHE A 4 -57.04 4.97 9.45
N SER A 5 -55.70 5.05 9.39
CA SER A 5 -54.80 4.07 10.05
C SER A 5 -53.32 4.18 9.65
N ILE A 6 -52.53 4.50 10.68
CA ILE A 6 -51.24 3.91 11.08
C ILE A 6 -49.99 4.25 10.26
N SER A 7 -49.27 5.22 10.81
CA SER A 7 -47.84 5.45 10.72
C SER A 7 -47.03 4.20 11.11
N LEU A 8 -46.01 3.84 10.32
CA LEU A 8 -44.90 3.02 10.79
C LEU A 8 -43.57 3.70 10.45
N LEU A 9 -42.92 4.19 11.49
CA LEU A 9 -41.54 4.66 11.52
C LEU A 9 -40.58 3.46 11.41
N CYS A 10 -39.63 3.54 10.49
CA CYS A 10 -38.24 3.12 10.69
C CYS A 10 -37.45 3.74 9.53
N GLY A 11 -36.56 4.71 9.71
CA GLY A 11 -35.48 4.67 10.69
C GLY A 11 -34.18 4.44 9.93
N ILE A 12 -33.67 5.51 9.33
CA ILE A 12 -32.24 5.86 9.21
C ILE A 12 -31.21 4.72 9.42
N VAL A 13 -30.60 4.24 8.33
CA VAL A 13 -29.19 3.81 8.38
C VAL A 13 -28.47 4.30 7.13
N SER A 14 -27.76 5.41 7.31
CA SER A 14 -26.77 5.91 6.37
C SER A 14 -25.63 4.90 6.22
N CYS A 15 -25.30 4.59 4.97
CA CYS A 15 -24.10 3.84 4.61
C CYS A 15 -22.88 4.74 4.94
N ALA A 16 -22.05 4.35 5.90
CA ALA A 16 -20.76 4.98 6.15
C ALA A 16 -19.69 3.89 6.30
N PRO A 17 -18.50 4.09 5.70
CA PRO A 17 -17.43 3.11 5.69
C PRO A 17 -16.88 2.90 7.10
N ASN A 18 -16.58 1.65 7.45
CA ASN A 18 -16.03 1.23 8.74
C ASN A 18 -14.71 1.97 9.04
N TYR A 19 -14.79 3.06 9.79
CA TYR A 19 -13.68 3.58 10.57
C TYR A 19 -13.68 2.84 11.92
N SER A 20 -12.62 2.09 12.20
CA SER A 20 -12.41 1.50 13.52
C SER A 20 -12.33 2.61 14.58
N LYS A 21 -13.21 2.52 15.58
CA LYS A 21 -13.22 3.40 16.74
C LYS A 21 -11.93 3.21 17.57
N PRO A 22 -11.41 4.26 18.24
CA PRO A 22 -10.38 4.08 19.25
C PRO A 22 -10.98 3.33 20.45
N PHE A 23 -10.34 2.22 20.83
CA PHE A 23 -10.68 1.45 22.03
C PHE A 23 -9.81 1.99 23.18
N ASN A 24 -10.44 2.67 24.15
CA ASN A 24 -9.79 3.03 25.41
C ASN A 24 -9.93 1.84 26.37
N ASP A 25 -8.84 1.41 26.98
CA ASP A 25 -8.91 0.50 28.11
C ASP A 25 -9.52 1.22 29.33
N ALA A 26 -9.92 0.44 30.35
CA ALA A 26 -10.47 0.98 31.59
C ALA A 26 -9.45 1.79 32.43
N LYS A 27 -8.26 2.09 31.90
CA LYS A 27 -7.18 2.82 32.58
C LYS A 27 -6.63 4.01 31.78
N GLY A 28 -7.17 4.31 30.60
CA GLY A 28 -6.85 5.51 29.84
C GLY A 28 -5.41 5.57 29.31
N GLN A 29 -4.75 4.44 29.07
CA GLN A 29 -3.37 4.44 28.58
C GLN A 29 -3.29 4.16 27.07
N LEU A 30 -2.60 5.05 26.34
CA LEU A 30 -2.32 4.90 24.90
C LEU A 30 -1.37 3.73 24.67
N LEU A 31 -1.92 2.57 24.34
CA LEU A 31 -1.16 1.43 23.86
C LEU A 31 -0.98 1.57 22.34
N PHE A 32 0.26 1.67 21.87
CA PHE A 32 0.57 1.41 20.46
C PHE A 32 0.08 0.00 20.17
N SER A 33 -0.86 -0.13 19.22
CA SER A 33 -1.47 -1.42 18.87
C SER A 33 -0.37 -2.39 18.44
N SER A 34 0.10 -3.21 19.38
CA SER A 34 0.88 -4.40 19.10
C SER A 34 0.09 -5.21 18.09
N TYR A 35 0.69 -5.48 16.94
CA TYR A 35 0.13 -6.31 15.88
C TYR A 35 -0.55 -7.53 16.50
N SER A 36 -1.89 -7.55 16.44
CA SER A 36 -2.67 -8.68 16.90
C SER A 36 -2.20 -9.90 16.12
N ASN A 37 -1.69 -10.92 16.81
CA ASN A 37 -1.40 -12.23 16.22
C ASN A 37 -2.72 -12.89 15.81
N LYS A 38 -3.35 -12.36 14.77
CA LYS A 38 -4.41 -13.06 14.04
C LYS A 38 -3.70 -14.13 13.21
N PRO A 39 -4.12 -15.41 13.26
CA PRO A 39 -3.58 -16.41 12.35
C PRO A 39 -3.84 -15.91 10.92
N THR A 40 -2.77 -15.55 10.21
CA THR A 40 -2.85 -15.12 8.83
C THR A 40 -3.30 -16.33 8.02
N ASN A 41 -4.45 -16.22 7.36
CA ASN A 41 -4.93 -17.27 6.48
C ASN A 41 -3.89 -17.47 5.38
N TYR A 42 -3.67 -18.71 4.92
CA TYR A 42 -2.71 -19.03 3.85
C TYR A 42 -2.95 -18.24 2.55
N SER A 43 -4.14 -17.68 2.41
CA SER A 43 -4.62 -16.85 1.30
C SER A 43 -4.44 -15.35 1.52
N ASP A 44 -4.16 -14.90 2.76
CA ASP A 44 -4.05 -13.47 3.08
C ASP A 44 -2.76 -12.88 2.45
N PRO A 45 -2.83 -11.69 1.85
CA PRO A 45 -1.65 -11.03 1.29
C PRO A 45 -0.62 -10.74 2.39
N PRO A 46 0.69 -10.88 2.11
CA PRO A 46 1.72 -10.65 3.10
C PRO A 46 1.81 -9.16 3.46
N VAL A 47 1.75 -8.85 4.76
CA VAL A 47 1.94 -7.48 5.28
C VAL A 47 3.16 -7.45 6.17
N VAL A 48 4.08 -6.51 5.91
CA VAL A 48 5.33 -6.34 6.66
C VAL A 48 5.46 -4.93 7.20
N SER A 49 6.10 -4.79 8.36
CA SER A 49 6.44 -3.49 8.95
C SER A 49 7.84 -3.05 8.51
N THR A 50 7.96 -1.81 8.03
CA THR A 50 9.25 -1.19 7.69
C THR A 50 9.48 0.04 8.56
N LEU A 51 10.65 0.68 8.43
CA LEU A 51 10.95 1.96 9.10
C LEU A 51 10.01 3.10 8.67
N ASN A 52 9.48 3.02 7.44
CA ASN A 52 8.67 4.06 6.80
C ASN A 52 7.16 3.82 6.93
N GLY A 53 6.74 2.60 7.26
CA GLY A 53 5.33 2.23 7.43
C GLY A 53 5.05 0.77 7.05
N PHE A 54 3.78 0.38 7.06
CA PHE A 54 3.36 -0.96 6.65
C PHE A 54 3.35 -1.10 5.13
N VAL A 55 3.73 -2.27 4.64
CA VAL A 55 3.73 -2.62 3.22
C VAL A 55 2.98 -3.93 3.02
N GLU A 56 2.02 -3.94 2.11
CA GLU A 56 1.29 -5.12 1.68
C GLU A 56 1.74 -5.54 0.30
N GLY A 57 2.26 -6.76 0.20
CA GLY A 57 2.65 -7.39 -1.06
C GLY A 57 1.57 -8.32 -1.60
N TYR A 58 2.00 -9.24 -2.45
CA TYR A 58 1.14 -10.28 -3.03
C TYR A 58 1.92 -11.57 -3.26
N PHE A 59 1.21 -12.62 -3.65
CA PHE A 59 1.83 -13.89 -4.01
C PHE A 59 2.10 -13.94 -5.51
N MET A 60 3.33 -14.32 -5.84
CA MET A 60 3.72 -14.60 -7.21
C MET A 60 4.16 -16.06 -7.35
N ARG A 61 4.07 -16.60 -8.57
CA ARG A 61 4.60 -17.92 -8.90
C ARG A 61 5.82 -17.76 -9.80
N THR A 62 6.88 -18.50 -9.48
CA THR A 62 8.05 -18.58 -10.37
C THR A 62 7.75 -19.46 -11.58
N VAL A 63 8.65 -19.46 -12.57
CA VAL A 63 8.60 -20.36 -13.74
C VAL A 63 8.55 -21.84 -13.32
N LEU A 64 9.14 -22.19 -12.17
CA LEU A 64 9.10 -23.55 -11.58
C LEU A 64 7.90 -23.76 -10.63
N ASN A 65 6.86 -22.93 -10.75
CA ASN A 65 5.63 -23.01 -9.96
C ASN A 65 5.83 -22.91 -8.43
N ARG A 66 6.93 -22.31 -7.96
CA ARG A 66 7.14 -22.03 -6.53
C ARG A 66 6.42 -20.76 -6.13
N ARG A 67 5.67 -20.81 -5.02
CA ARG A 67 4.99 -19.64 -4.45
C ARG A 67 5.99 -18.80 -3.68
N ILE A 68 6.05 -17.49 -3.99
CA ILE A 68 6.91 -16.52 -3.33
C ILE A 68 6.09 -15.31 -2.88
N TYR A 69 6.60 -14.58 -1.89
CA TYR A 69 6.11 -13.25 -1.57
C TYR A 69 6.80 -12.24 -2.49
N ALA A 70 6.00 -11.35 -3.07
CA ALA A 70 6.46 -10.26 -3.91
C ALA A 70 5.96 -8.94 -3.33
N PHE A 71 6.88 -7.98 -3.20
CA PHE A 71 6.58 -6.60 -2.84
C PHE A 71 7.21 -5.71 -3.91
N GLU A 72 6.38 -5.06 -4.72
CA GLU A 72 6.86 -4.29 -5.88
C GLU A 72 6.46 -2.83 -5.76
N GLY A 73 7.36 -1.93 -6.15
CA GLY A 73 7.11 -0.49 -6.12
C GLY A 73 7.22 0.12 -4.73
N ILE A 74 8.12 -0.37 -3.87
CA ILE A 74 8.37 0.26 -2.55
C ILE A 74 9.26 1.49 -2.75
N PRO A 75 8.83 2.71 -2.40
CA PRO A 75 9.64 3.90 -2.51
C PRO A 75 10.72 3.93 -1.43
N TYR A 76 11.98 4.15 -1.81
CA TYR A 76 13.08 4.32 -0.86
C TYR A 76 13.55 5.78 -0.74
N ALA A 77 13.20 6.63 -1.69
CA ALA A 77 13.53 8.05 -1.71
C ALA A 77 12.36 8.91 -2.21
N GLU A 78 12.42 10.21 -1.94
CA GLU A 78 11.53 11.19 -2.58
C GLU A 78 11.82 11.31 -4.08
N PRO A 79 10.81 11.59 -4.93
CA PRO A 79 11.01 11.72 -6.37
C PRO A 79 12.05 12.80 -6.70
N PRO A 80 13.10 12.50 -7.50
CA PRO A 80 14.19 13.42 -7.82
C PRO A 80 13.79 14.42 -8.93
N THR A 81 12.63 15.06 -8.77
CA THR A 81 12.04 16.00 -9.73
C THR A 81 12.12 17.45 -9.24
N GLY A 82 12.06 18.41 -10.16
CA GLY A 82 12.08 19.83 -9.83
C GLY A 82 13.37 20.23 -9.10
N ARG A 83 13.25 20.76 -7.87
CA ARG A 83 14.40 21.20 -7.07
C ARG A 83 15.35 20.06 -6.69
N LEU A 84 14.88 18.82 -6.65
CA LEU A 84 15.71 17.65 -6.30
C LEU A 84 16.42 17.03 -7.51
N GLN A 85 16.19 17.56 -8.71
CA GLN A 85 16.82 17.04 -9.92
C GLN A 85 18.34 17.21 -9.83
N TYR A 86 19.07 16.11 -10.07
CA TYR A 86 20.54 16.02 -9.97
C TYR A 86 21.10 16.18 -8.55
N GLN A 87 20.26 16.16 -7.52
CA GLN A 87 20.71 16.14 -6.13
C GLN A 87 20.83 14.71 -5.60
N ALA A 88 21.52 14.55 -4.47
CA ALA A 88 21.53 13.29 -3.75
C ALA A 88 20.08 12.88 -3.38
N PRO A 89 19.73 11.58 -3.46
CA PRO A 89 18.41 11.10 -3.08
C PRO A 89 18.07 11.47 -1.63
N VAL A 90 16.89 12.06 -1.43
CA VAL A 90 16.35 12.32 -0.09
C VAL A 90 15.57 11.09 0.35
N PRO A 91 15.84 10.48 1.53
CA PRO A 91 15.09 9.31 2.00
C PRO A 91 13.59 9.57 2.06
N LYS A 92 12.78 8.55 1.71
CA LYS A 92 11.31 8.69 1.69
C LYS A 92 10.78 8.99 3.09
N GLY A 93 9.85 9.92 3.21
CA GLY A 93 9.10 10.14 4.44
C GLY A 93 8.27 8.91 4.88
N LYS A 94 7.83 8.89 6.13
CA LYS A 94 6.87 7.86 6.60
C LYS A 94 5.51 8.06 5.91
N TRP A 95 4.83 6.98 5.56
CA TRP A 95 3.45 7.02 5.08
C TRP A 95 2.47 6.58 6.17
N ARG A 96 1.21 7.03 6.03
CA ARG A 96 0.11 6.58 6.89
C ARG A 96 -0.59 5.38 6.27
N GLY A 97 -1.05 4.46 7.11
CA GLY A 97 -1.70 3.23 6.65
C GLY A 97 -0.72 2.23 6.03
N THR A 98 -1.25 1.40 5.13
CA THR A 98 -0.50 0.33 4.47
C THR A 98 -0.27 0.65 3.00
N LEU A 99 0.99 0.71 2.58
CA LEU A 99 1.37 0.88 1.18
C LEU A 99 1.08 -0.40 0.40
N GLN A 100 0.40 -0.27 -0.74
CA GLN A 100 0.10 -1.39 -1.64
C GLN A 100 1.24 -1.62 -2.62
N ALA A 101 2.16 -2.53 -2.29
CA ALA A 101 3.33 -2.88 -3.10
C ALA A 101 3.03 -4.05 -4.04
N LYS A 102 2.08 -3.84 -4.97
CA LYS A 102 1.48 -4.89 -5.82
C LYS A 102 1.74 -4.73 -7.31
N ALA A 103 2.55 -3.75 -7.70
CA ALA A 103 2.87 -3.49 -9.10
C ALA A 103 4.30 -2.94 -9.23
N PRO A 104 5.00 -3.27 -10.34
CA PRO A 104 6.31 -2.73 -10.60
C PRO A 104 6.25 -1.20 -10.84
N SER A 105 7.27 -0.51 -10.35
CA SER A 105 7.42 0.93 -10.57
C SER A 105 7.86 1.26 -12.00
N PRO A 106 7.68 2.52 -12.45
CA PRO A 106 8.27 3.00 -13.68
C PRO A 106 9.79 2.81 -13.71
N VAL A 107 10.34 2.48 -14.88
CA VAL A 107 11.79 2.48 -15.09
C VAL A 107 12.33 3.90 -15.10
N CYS A 108 13.60 4.08 -14.72
CA CYS A 108 14.25 5.37 -14.83
C CYS A 108 14.39 5.82 -16.29
N LEU A 109 14.30 7.13 -16.47
CA LEU A 109 14.45 7.81 -17.75
C LEU A 109 15.76 7.38 -18.44
N GLN A 110 15.63 6.73 -19.61
CA GLN A 110 16.77 6.21 -20.36
C GLN A 110 16.48 6.16 -21.86
N ALA A 111 17.54 6.28 -22.66
CA ALA A 111 17.47 6.01 -24.09
C ALA A 111 17.42 4.48 -24.33
N HIS A 112 16.59 4.04 -25.27
CA HIS A 112 16.47 2.62 -25.60
C HIS A 112 17.65 2.16 -26.47
N ALA A 113 18.66 1.50 -25.86
CA ALA A 113 19.91 1.13 -26.53
C ALA A 113 19.76 0.26 -27.80
N LEU A 114 18.70 -0.55 -27.90
CA LEU A 114 18.50 -1.50 -29.02
C LEU A 114 17.66 -0.97 -30.19
N ARG A 115 17.18 0.28 -30.14
CA ARG A 115 16.42 0.86 -31.26
C ARG A 115 17.28 1.86 -32.01
N LEU A 116 17.42 1.65 -33.32
CA LEU A 116 18.15 2.52 -34.26
C LEU A 116 17.60 3.97 -34.30
N VAL A 117 16.39 4.18 -33.76
CA VAL A 117 15.76 5.49 -33.60
C VAL A 117 15.56 5.74 -32.10
N GLY A 118 16.10 6.87 -31.61
CA GLY A 118 16.24 7.24 -30.20
C GLY A 118 14.93 7.43 -29.43
N SER A 119 14.22 6.34 -29.12
CA SER A 119 13.07 6.38 -28.21
C SER A 119 13.55 6.53 -26.76
N ILE A 120 13.23 7.65 -26.13
CA ILE A 120 13.39 7.85 -24.69
C ILE A 120 12.17 7.23 -23.99
N ARG A 121 12.40 6.47 -22.91
CA ARG A 121 11.35 5.87 -22.08
C ARG A 121 11.65 6.02 -20.60
N GLY A 122 10.63 5.87 -19.77
CA GLY A 122 10.74 5.90 -18.31
C GLY A 122 10.28 7.22 -17.68
N SER A 123 10.52 7.34 -16.39
CA SER A 123 10.14 8.48 -15.55
C SER A 123 11.34 8.97 -14.76
N LEU A 124 11.33 10.25 -14.35
CA LEU A 124 12.24 10.75 -13.31
C LEU A 124 11.84 10.26 -11.92
N ASP A 125 10.54 10.00 -11.70
CA ASP A 125 10.06 9.34 -10.50
C ASP A 125 10.21 7.82 -10.64
N CYS A 126 11.40 7.31 -10.33
CA CYS A 126 11.77 5.91 -10.48
C CYS A 126 12.53 5.31 -9.28
N LEU A 127 12.62 6.03 -8.15
CA LEU A 127 13.38 5.61 -6.96
C LEU A 127 12.59 4.63 -6.09
N TYR A 128 12.35 3.45 -6.64
CA TYR A 128 11.61 2.35 -6.01
C TYR A 128 12.42 1.06 -6.05
N LEU A 129 12.09 0.13 -5.17
CA LEU A 129 12.66 -1.21 -5.12
C LEU A 129 11.56 -2.28 -5.12
N ASN A 130 11.95 -3.47 -5.57
CA ASN A 130 11.14 -4.67 -5.51
C ASN A 130 11.85 -5.70 -4.63
N VAL A 131 11.12 -6.38 -3.74
CA VAL A 131 11.63 -7.41 -2.83
C VAL A 131 10.87 -8.71 -3.08
N TYR A 132 11.62 -9.80 -3.25
CA TYR A 132 11.07 -11.14 -3.42
C TYR A 132 11.71 -12.08 -2.41
N THR A 133 10.89 -12.91 -1.75
CA THR A 133 11.37 -13.90 -0.79
C THR A 133 10.57 -15.19 -0.93
N PRO A 134 11.19 -16.37 -0.70
CA PRO A 134 10.44 -17.59 -0.42
C PRO A 134 9.45 -17.38 0.73
N LYS A 135 8.36 -18.15 0.71
CA LYS A 135 7.42 -18.25 1.82
C LYS A 135 8.00 -19.09 2.96
#